data_AF-A0AAX0YXI6-F1
#
_entry.id   AF-A0AAX0YXI6-F1
#
_cell.length_a   1.000
_cell.length_b   1.000
_cell.length_c   1.000
_cell.angle_alpha   90.00
_cell.angle_beta   90.00
_cell.angle_gamma   90.00
#
_symmetry.space_group_name_H-M   'P 1'
#
loop_
_entity.id
_entity.type
_entity.pdbx_description
1 polymer ?
#
loop_
_entity_poly.entity_id
_entity_poly.type
_entity_poly.pdbx_seq_one_letter_code
_entity_poly.pdbx_strand_id
1 'polypeptide(L)'
;MSVEDAYQLGDLLVDQYKIKQGQPYLKYAADKGNAKAALAYSRSFKTNIMVQSPKQHEYAVKAAKLGSDDAKFALSFPSNVFGDQESYRAEQINTLKTRAEKGDAKAMYRLSLLYSGSEDMEWKEKAAEHGDANAQYELGRRYEVGKGWFFIPGNREKEVKRLYKASAEQGNFRGMEGYASIIYDEGNKKEALDIWIKMANTGDAGSIIFLAARYLHSLPQITYPKKDEVLGAAYSKIYLDSMGTDKKHDLYDIYKEQYLETMSHLSDAQKKQVNDFAEEFLSKHTVRVLR
;
A
#
# COMPACT_ATOMS: atom_id res chain seq x y z
N MET A 1 -25.49 2.80 14.34
CA MET A 1 -24.36 2.25 13.57
C MET A 1 -23.91 0.96 14.24
N SER A 2 -23.73 -0.13 13.48
CA SER A 2 -23.26 -1.41 14.03
C SER A 2 -21.75 -1.39 14.33
N VAL A 3 -21.25 -2.43 15.02
CA VAL A 3 -19.80 -2.61 15.28
C VAL A 3 -19.01 -2.75 13.98
N GLU A 4 -19.57 -3.45 12.99
CA GLU A 4 -18.91 -3.65 11.70
C GLU A 4 -18.93 -2.36 10.88
N ASP A 5 -20.05 -1.64 10.84
CA ASP A 5 -20.12 -0.34 10.15
C ASP A 5 -19.12 0.67 10.74
N ALA A 6 -18.98 0.68 12.07
CA ALA A 6 -18.01 1.50 12.76
C ALA A 6 -16.56 1.13 12.39
N TYR A 7 -16.27 -0.16 12.31
CA TYR A 7 -14.95 -0.63 11.85
C TYR A 7 -14.68 -0.18 10.40
N GLN A 8 -15.60 -0.47 9.48
CA GLN A 8 -15.43 -0.17 8.05
C GLN A 8 -15.25 1.32 7.80
N LEU A 9 -16.08 2.16 8.42
CA LEU A 9 -15.98 3.62 8.33
C LEU A 9 -14.67 4.12 8.94
N GLY A 10 -14.32 3.63 10.13
CA GLY A 10 -13.11 4.03 10.84
C GLY A 10 -11.83 3.68 10.08
N ASP A 11 -11.74 2.48 9.52
CA ASP A 11 -10.57 2.01 8.77
C ASP A 11 -10.45 2.77 7.44
N LEU A 12 -11.58 3.01 6.74
CA LEU A 12 -11.61 3.85 5.54
C LEU A 12 -11.10 5.27 5.82
N LEU A 13 -11.60 5.92 6.88
CA LEU A 13 -11.18 7.27 7.22
C LEU A 13 -9.68 7.34 7.54
N VAL A 14 -9.14 6.34 8.26
CA VAL A 14 -7.69 6.25 8.51
C VAL A 14 -6.91 6.07 7.20
N ASP A 15 -7.37 5.21 6.29
CA ASP A 15 -6.74 5.02 4.98
C ASP A 15 -6.91 6.21 4.03
N GLN A 16 -7.88 7.08 4.29
CA GLN A 16 -8.05 8.37 3.65
C GLN A 16 -7.23 9.48 4.32
N TYR A 17 -6.35 9.19 5.28
CA TYR A 17 -5.62 10.20 6.06
C TYR A 17 -6.54 11.19 6.82
N LYS A 18 -7.75 10.76 7.16
CA LYS A 18 -8.69 11.43 8.09
C LYS A 18 -8.63 10.73 9.45
N ILE A 19 -7.41 10.56 9.96
CA ILE A 19 -7.07 9.73 11.12
C ILE A 19 -7.88 10.17 12.35
N LYS A 20 -7.94 11.48 12.64
CA LYS A 20 -8.66 12.01 13.80
C LYS A 20 -10.17 11.74 13.72
N GLN A 21 -10.73 11.72 12.52
CA GLN A 21 -12.14 11.42 12.28
C GLN A 21 -12.41 9.91 12.39
N GLY A 22 -11.49 9.05 11.92
CA GLY A 22 -11.64 7.59 11.96
C GLY A 22 -11.46 6.98 13.35
N GLN A 23 -10.60 7.56 14.17
CA GLN A 23 -10.22 7.04 15.49
C GLN A 23 -11.41 6.76 16.44
N PRO A 24 -12.40 7.66 16.62
CA PRO A 24 -13.55 7.39 17.48
C PRO A 24 -14.34 6.14 17.07
N TYR A 25 -14.50 5.91 15.76
CA TYR A 25 -15.22 4.74 15.23
C TYR A 25 -14.45 3.44 15.45
N LEU A 26 -13.14 3.45 15.17
CA LEU A 26 -12.26 2.31 15.44
C LEU A 26 -12.20 1.97 16.93
N LYS A 27 -12.11 2.98 17.80
CA LYS A 27 -12.12 2.80 19.25
C LYS A 27 -13.43 2.14 19.71
N TYR A 28 -14.57 2.67 19.24
CA TYR A 28 -15.89 2.11 19.57
C TYR A 28 -15.98 0.61 19.19
N ALA A 29 -15.59 0.26 17.96
CA ALA A 29 -15.63 -1.12 17.50
C ALA A 29 -14.63 -2.02 18.25
N ALA A 30 -13.42 -1.51 18.52
CA ALA A 30 -12.41 -2.21 19.32
C ALA A 30 -12.89 -2.51 20.74
N ASP A 31 -13.55 -1.55 21.39
CA ASP A 31 -14.11 -1.69 22.74
C ASP A 31 -15.27 -2.67 22.82
N LYS A 32 -15.92 -2.95 21.68
CA LYS A 32 -16.95 -3.98 21.53
C LYS A 32 -16.40 -5.33 21.09
N GLY A 33 -15.08 -5.51 21.06
CA GLY A 33 -14.44 -6.81 20.79
C GLY A 33 -14.12 -7.07 19.32
N ASN A 34 -14.19 -6.06 18.44
CA ASN A 34 -13.75 -6.23 17.04
C ASN A 34 -12.20 -6.22 16.96
N ALA A 35 -11.61 -7.37 16.68
CA ALA A 35 -10.16 -7.53 16.60
C ALA A 35 -9.50 -6.71 15.47
N LYS A 36 -10.18 -6.58 14.32
CA LYS A 36 -9.68 -5.79 13.18
C LYS A 36 -9.67 -4.30 13.53
N ALA A 37 -10.74 -3.81 14.16
CA ALA A 37 -10.81 -2.44 14.62
C ALA A 37 -9.77 -2.12 15.70
N ALA A 38 -9.53 -3.03 16.65
CA ALA A 38 -8.46 -2.87 17.64
C ALA A 38 -7.08 -2.75 16.97
N LEU A 39 -6.80 -3.58 15.96
CA LEU A 39 -5.54 -3.49 15.21
C LEU A 39 -5.44 -2.23 14.35
N ALA A 40 -6.51 -1.82 13.68
CA ALA A 40 -6.55 -0.58 12.91
C ALA A 40 -6.37 0.65 13.82
N TYR A 41 -7.00 0.66 14.99
CA TYR A 41 -6.84 1.73 15.99
C TYR A 41 -5.40 1.78 16.52
N SER A 42 -4.81 0.64 16.83
CA SER A 42 -3.38 0.53 17.18
C SER A 42 -2.48 1.17 16.11
N ARG A 43 -2.67 0.79 14.84
CA ARG A 43 -1.89 1.31 13.70
C ARG A 43 -2.07 2.82 13.49
N SER A 44 -3.21 3.39 13.88
CA SER A 44 -3.47 4.84 13.79
C SER A 44 -2.56 5.69 14.69
N PHE A 45 -1.94 5.08 15.72
CA PHE A 45 -0.99 5.75 16.62
C PHE A 45 0.48 5.60 16.20
N LYS A 46 0.76 5.00 15.04
CA LYS A 46 2.13 4.81 14.58
C LYS A 46 2.76 6.16 14.23
N THR A 47 3.74 6.58 15.02
CA THR A 47 4.52 7.81 14.79
C THR A 47 5.81 7.56 14.02
N ASN A 48 6.47 6.43 14.27
CA ASN A 48 7.68 6.03 13.57
C ASN A 48 7.75 4.49 13.42
N ILE A 49 8.77 4.01 12.71
CA ILE A 49 8.94 2.57 12.43
C ILE A 49 9.77 1.82 13.48
N MET A 50 10.52 2.55 14.31
CA MET A 50 11.55 1.98 15.19
C MET A 50 10.98 1.53 16.53
N VAL A 51 10.03 2.29 17.10
CA VAL A 51 9.48 2.03 18.44
C VAL A 51 7.97 2.22 18.43
N GLN A 52 7.24 1.24 18.97
CA GLN A 52 5.80 1.34 19.18
C GLN A 52 5.48 2.31 20.31
N SER A 53 4.44 3.14 20.13
CA SER A 53 3.92 3.97 21.21
C SER A 53 3.13 3.13 22.22
N PRO A 54 2.96 3.59 23.48
CA PRO A 54 2.16 2.85 24.47
C PRO A 54 0.74 2.53 24.00
N LYS A 55 0.06 3.48 23.33
CA LYS A 55 -1.29 3.24 22.77
C LYS A 55 -1.29 2.26 21.60
N GLN A 56 -0.24 2.27 20.78
CA GLN A 56 -0.10 1.30 19.70
C GLN A 56 0.02 -0.11 20.28
N HIS A 57 0.90 -0.31 21.27
CA HIS A 57 1.08 -1.60 21.95
C HIS A 57 -0.20 -2.06 22.66
N GLU A 58 -0.84 -1.20 23.46
CA GLU A 58 -2.07 -1.51 24.20
C GLU A 58 -3.15 -2.13 23.29
N TYR A 59 -3.44 -1.49 22.17
CA TYR A 59 -4.47 -1.97 21.25
C TYR A 59 -4.01 -3.11 20.35
N ALA A 60 -2.71 -3.25 20.09
CA ALA A 60 -2.17 -4.45 19.45
C ALA A 60 -2.33 -5.67 20.37
N VAL A 61 -2.03 -5.56 21.66
CA VAL A 61 -2.27 -6.63 22.65
C VAL A 61 -3.76 -6.94 22.77
N LYS A 62 -4.63 -5.92 22.77
CA LYS A 62 -6.08 -6.12 22.74
C LYS A 62 -6.52 -6.93 21.52
N ALA A 63 -6.04 -6.55 20.33
CA ALA A 63 -6.34 -7.28 19.09
C ALA A 63 -5.81 -8.72 19.13
N ALA A 64 -4.60 -8.94 19.66
CA ALA A 64 -4.01 -10.27 19.81
C ALA A 64 -4.82 -11.17 20.75
N LYS A 65 -5.29 -10.65 21.89
CA LYS A 65 -6.18 -11.34 22.83
C LYS A 65 -7.54 -11.69 22.21
N LEU A 66 -8.00 -10.89 21.26
CA LEU A 66 -9.20 -11.15 20.45
C LEU A 66 -8.95 -12.13 19.28
N GLY A 67 -7.74 -12.71 19.17
CA GLY A 67 -7.41 -13.71 18.15
C GLY A 67 -6.82 -13.17 16.86
N SER A 68 -6.39 -11.90 16.82
CA SER A 68 -5.74 -11.33 15.62
C SER A 68 -4.30 -11.84 15.46
N ASP A 69 -4.09 -12.76 14.53
CA ASP A 69 -2.75 -13.21 14.13
C ASP A 69 -1.88 -12.06 13.61
N ASP A 70 -2.46 -11.09 12.91
CA ASP A 70 -1.73 -9.93 12.42
C ASP A 70 -1.23 -9.03 13.56
N ALA A 71 -1.99 -8.96 14.67
CA ALA A 71 -1.56 -8.24 15.85
C ALA A 71 -0.45 -8.98 16.61
N LYS A 72 -0.57 -10.30 16.77
CA LYS A 72 0.51 -11.14 17.32
C LYS A 72 1.79 -11.00 16.51
N PHE A 73 1.66 -11.04 15.18
CA PHE A 73 2.77 -10.81 14.27
C PHE A 73 3.37 -9.42 14.45
N ALA A 74 2.56 -8.35 14.53
CA ALA A 74 3.05 -7.00 14.78
C ALA A 74 3.79 -6.85 16.13
N LEU A 75 3.36 -7.58 17.17
CA LEU A 75 3.98 -7.58 18.50
C LEU A 75 5.29 -8.38 18.56
N SER A 76 5.57 -9.23 17.56
CA SER A 76 6.81 -10.01 17.51
C SER A 76 8.04 -9.25 17.02
N PHE A 77 7.86 -8.06 16.47
CA PHE A 77 8.93 -7.24 15.93
C PHE A 77 9.70 -6.48 17.02
N PRO A 78 11.00 -6.20 16.84
CA PRO A 78 11.82 -5.43 17.79
C PRO A 78 11.28 -4.03 18.13
N SER A 79 10.40 -3.48 17.28
CA SER A 79 9.69 -2.23 17.58
C SER A 79 8.83 -2.29 18.84
N ASN A 80 8.42 -3.49 19.26
CA ASN A 80 7.74 -3.71 20.51
C ASN A 80 8.77 -3.81 21.65
N VAL A 81 8.90 -2.72 22.42
CA VAL A 81 9.88 -2.59 23.52
C VAL A 81 9.28 -2.87 24.90
N PHE A 82 8.04 -3.39 24.97
CA PHE A 82 7.26 -3.51 26.21
C PHE A 82 7.48 -4.85 26.96
N GLY A 83 8.51 -5.61 26.58
CA GLY A 83 8.95 -6.83 27.28
C GLY A 83 8.19 -8.12 26.95
N ASP A 84 7.09 -8.05 26.20
CA ASP A 84 6.31 -9.22 25.75
C ASP A 84 6.67 -9.70 24.33
N GLN A 85 7.56 -8.98 23.64
CA GLN A 85 7.94 -9.21 22.24
C GLN A 85 8.50 -10.62 22.00
N GLU A 86 9.41 -11.12 22.86
CA GLU A 86 9.99 -12.45 22.70
C GLU A 86 8.96 -13.57 22.82
N SER A 87 7.94 -13.40 23.67
CA SER A 87 6.86 -14.38 23.81
C SER A 87 6.02 -14.47 22.53
N TYR A 88 5.58 -13.32 21.99
CA TYR A 88 4.86 -13.28 20.71
C TYR A 88 5.71 -13.81 19.56
N ARG A 89 7.01 -13.49 19.56
CA ARG A 89 7.94 -13.93 18.53
C ARG A 89 8.14 -15.43 18.52
N ALA A 90 8.35 -16.06 19.68
CA ALA A 90 8.47 -17.51 19.78
C ALA A 90 7.20 -18.22 19.30
N GLU A 91 6.01 -17.75 19.72
CA GLU A 91 4.72 -18.29 19.27
C GLU A 91 4.55 -18.17 17.74
N GLN A 92 4.84 -17.00 17.18
CA GLN A 92 4.71 -16.73 15.75
C GLN A 92 5.67 -17.59 14.93
N ILE A 93 6.94 -17.69 15.32
CA ILE A 93 7.92 -18.54 14.61
C ILE A 93 7.45 -19.99 14.58
N ASN A 94 6.99 -20.53 15.71
CA ASN A 94 6.51 -21.91 15.77
C ASN A 94 5.32 -22.14 14.83
N THR A 95 4.32 -21.25 14.91
CA THR A 95 3.11 -21.33 14.08
C THR A 95 3.42 -21.20 12.58
N LEU A 96 4.29 -20.25 12.22
CA LEU A 96 4.67 -19.99 10.84
C LEU A 96 5.53 -21.12 10.26
N LYS A 97 6.42 -21.74 11.05
CA LYS A 97 7.21 -22.91 10.62
C LYS A 97 6.32 -24.09 10.24
N THR A 98 5.36 -24.46 11.09
CA THR A 98 4.44 -25.57 10.79
C THR A 98 3.61 -25.32 9.53
N ARG A 99 3.26 -24.05 9.25
CA ARG A 99 2.55 -23.69 8.01
C ARG A 99 3.49 -23.72 6.80
N ALA A 100 4.69 -23.20 6.94
CA ALA A 100 5.71 -23.20 5.89
C ALA A 100 6.08 -24.63 5.46
N GLU A 101 6.20 -25.57 6.40
CA GLU A 101 6.43 -27.00 6.13
C GLU A 101 5.31 -27.65 5.28
N LYS A 102 4.11 -27.07 5.29
CA LYS A 102 2.96 -27.50 4.47
C LYS A 102 2.85 -26.76 3.13
N GLY A 103 3.87 -25.98 2.76
CA GLY A 103 3.89 -25.22 1.51
C GLY A 103 3.18 -23.87 1.55
N ASP A 104 2.85 -23.33 2.73
CA ASP A 104 2.22 -22.02 2.84
C ASP A 104 3.22 -20.89 2.53
N ALA A 105 3.16 -20.38 1.30
CA ALA A 105 4.03 -19.31 0.80
C ALA A 105 3.95 -18.03 1.64
N LYS A 106 2.74 -17.68 2.13
CA LYS A 106 2.55 -16.49 2.98
C LYS A 106 3.18 -16.70 4.35
N ALA A 107 3.14 -17.91 4.89
CA ALA A 107 3.83 -18.24 6.12
C ALA A 107 5.35 -18.18 5.95
N MET A 108 5.89 -18.70 4.85
CA MET A 108 7.32 -18.57 4.51
C MET A 108 7.74 -17.09 4.44
N TYR A 109 6.95 -16.25 3.76
CA TYR A 109 7.23 -14.80 3.69
C TYR A 109 7.20 -14.14 5.07
N ARG A 110 6.16 -14.38 5.87
CA ARG A 110 6.06 -13.85 7.24
C ARG A 110 7.20 -14.34 8.12
N LEU A 111 7.62 -15.58 7.96
CA LEU A 111 8.75 -16.16 8.70
C LEU A 111 10.07 -15.47 8.32
N SER A 112 10.26 -15.19 7.03
CA SER A 112 11.39 -14.39 6.53
C SER A 112 11.51 -13.06 7.27
N LEU A 113 10.38 -12.33 7.43
CA LEU A 113 10.36 -11.03 8.11
C LEU A 113 10.73 -11.10 9.60
N LEU A 114 10.68 -12.28 10.22
CA LEU A 114 11.12 -12.48 11.59
C LEU A 114 12.62 -12.81 11.65
N TYR A 115 13.18 -13.47 10.65
CA TYR A 115 14.60 -13.80 10.62
C TYR A 115 15.51 -12.64 10.19
N SER A 116 16.82 -12.81 10.37
CA SER A 116 17.84 -11.86 9.91
C SER A 116 18.96 -12.60 9.17
N GLY A 117 19.81 -11.85 8.46
CA GLY A 117 20.95 -12.43 7.75
C GLY A 117 20.53 -13.37 6.60
N SER A 118 21.17 -14.54 6.53
CA SER A 118 20.95 -15.53 5.46
C SER A 118 19.60 -16.24 5.56
N GLU A 119 19.11 -16.48 6.77
CA GLU A 119 17.84 -17.21 6.99
C GLU A 119 16.63 -16.42 6.47
N ASP A 120 16.61 -15.10 6.62
CA ASP A 120 15.59 -14.24 6.01
C ASP A 120 15.53 -14.43 4.48
N MET A 121 16.69 -14.57 3.84
CA MET A 121 16.74 -14.71 2.39
C MET A 121 16.28 -16.08 1.91
N GLU A 122 16.69 -17.14 2.58
CA GLU A 122 16.26 -18.49 2.24
C GLU A 122 14.73 -18.62 2.30
N TRP A 123 14.10 -18.09 3.36
CA TRP A 123 12.64 -18.12 3.48
C TRP A 123 11.93 -17.24 2.44
N LYS A 124 12.52 -16.10 2.09
CA LYS A 124 11.95 -15.20 1.08
C LYS A 124 12.04 -15.79 -0.33
N GLU A 125 13.13 -16.47 -0.65
CA GLU A 125 13.29 -17.20 -1.92
C GLU A 125 12.28 -18.35 -2.02
N LYS A 126 12.18 -19.18 -0.98
CA LYS A 126 11.15 -20.25 -0.91
C LYS A 126 9.73 -19.70 -1.05
N ALA A 127 9.42 -18.59 -0.38
CA ALA A 127 8.11 -17.95 -0.48
C ALA A 127 7.81 -17.47 -1.91
N ALA A 128 8.80 -16.86 -2.58
CA ALA A 128 8.65 -16.38 -3.95
C ALA A 128 8.47 -17.54 -4.96
N GLU A 129 9.20 -18.65 -4.76
CA GLU A 129 9.06 -19.88 -5.53
C GLU A 129 7.68 -20.53 -5.36
N HIS A 130 7.13 -20.48 -4.13
CA HIS A 130 5.78 -20.97 -3.83
C HIS A 130 4.68 -19.95 -4.17
N GLY A 131 5.03 -18.84 -4.81
CA GLY A 131 4.07 -17.90 -5.36
C GLY A 131 3.62 -16.79 -4.42
N ASP A 132 4.25 -16.53 -3.27
CA ASP A 132 3.87 -15.37 -2.45
C ASP A 132 4.19 -14.06 -3.19
N ALA A 133 3.16 -13.28 -3.51
CA ALA A 133 3.31 -12.08 -4.32
C ALA A 133 4.17 -10.99 -3.62
N ASN A 134 4.16 -10.90 -2.29
CA ASN A 134 5.01 -9.95 -1.57
C ASN A 134 6.47 -10.39 -1.59
N ALA A 135 6.73 -11.70 -1.43
CA ALA A 135 8.06 -12.26 -1.54
C ALA A 135 8.63 -12.07 -2.94
N GLN A 136 7.83 -12.30 -3.99
CA GLN A 136 8.23 -12.04 -5.38
C GLN A 136 8.61 -10.58 -5.60
N TYR A 137 7.78 -9.63 -5.12
CA TYR A 137 8.12 -8.21 -5.18
C TYR A 137 9.41 -7.88 -4.41
N GLU A 138 9.52 -8.31 -3.15
CA GLU A 138 10.69 -7.98 -2.32
C GLU A 138 11.99 -8.63 -2.85
N LEU A 139 11.88 -9.82 -3.45
CA LEU A 139 13.01 -10.48 -4.11
C LEU A 139 13.41 -9.74 -5.39
N GLY A 140 12.44 -9.34 -6.21
CA GLY A 140 12.67 -8.50 -7.39
C GLY A 140 13.36 -7.19 -7.01
N ARG A 141 12.84 -6.48 -6.01
CA ARG A 141 13.43 -5.24 -5.49
C ARG A 141 14.83 -5.43 -4.95
N ARG A 142 15.10 -6.56 -4.28
CA ARG A 142 16.45 -6.90 -3.82
C ARG A 142 17.42 -7.02 -4.99
N TYR A 143 17.03 -7.72 -6.05
CA TYR A 143 17.87 -7.91 -7.22
C TYR A 143 18.05 -6.63 -8.03
N GLU A 144 17.03 -5.78 -8.10
CA GLU A 144 17.07 -4.45 -8.73
C GLU A 144 18.14 -3.56 -8.08
N VAL A 145 18.23 -3.53 -6.74
CA VAL A 145 19.24 -2.72 -6.02
C VAL A 145 20.64 -3.34 -5.99
N GLY A 146 20.95 -4.26 -6.90
CA GLY A 146 22.31 -4.81 -7.04
C GLY A 146 22.63 -6.00 -6.11
N LYS A 147 21.72 -6.40 -5.21
CA LYS A 147 21.96 -7.56 -4.32
C LYS A 147 21.71 -8.87 -5.06
N GLY A 148 22.31 -9.96 -4.57
CA GLY A 148 22.29 -11.26 -5.26
C GLY A 148 23.42 -11.41 -6.27
N TRP A 149 23.60 -12.64 -6.74
CA TRP A 149 24.78 -13.05 -7.49
C TRP A 149 24.44 -13.36 -8.95
N PHE A 150 24.71 -12.39 -9.83
CA PHE A 150 24.41 -12.47 -11.27
C PHE A 150 25.70 -12.22 -12.06
N PHE A 151 26.30 -13.28 -12.61
CA PHE A 151 27.53 -13.17 -13.39
C PHE A 151 27.32 -12.71 -14.84
N ILE A 152 26.18 -13.06 -15.43
CA ILE A 152 25.88 -12.78 -16.84
C ILE A 152 25.10 -11.46 -16.91
N PRO A 153 25.61 -10.43 -17.62
CA PRO A 153 24.90 -9.19 -17.83
C PRO A 153 23.51 -9.43 -18.45
N GLY A 154 22.48 -8.71 -18.00
CA GLY A 154 21.10 -8.87 -18.47
C GLY A 154 20.27 -9.92 -17.73
N ASN A 155 20.88 -10.89 -17.04
CA ASN A 155 20.12 -11.92 -16.31
C ASN A 155 19.41 -11.36 -15.08
N ARG A 156 20.04 -10.36 -14.42
CA ARG A 156 19.45 -9.69 -13.27
C ARG A 156 18.16 -8.97 -13.67
N GLU A 157 18.21 -8.18 -14.73
CA GLU A 157 17.10 -7.37 -15.25
C GLU A 157 15.94 -8.26 -15.69
N LYS A 158 16.24 -9.38 -16.38
CA LYS A 158 15.24 -10.39 -16.75
C LYS A 158 14.56 -10.99 -15.54
N GLU A 159 15.31 -11.33 -14.50
CA GLU A 159 14.77 -11.94 -13.29
C GLU A 159 13.95 -10.95 -12.46
N VAL A 160 14.41 -9.71 -12.31
CA VAL A 160 13.64 -8.61 -11.68
C VAL A 160 12.29 -8.46 -12.38
N LYS A 161 12.29 -8.35 -13.71
CA LYS A 161 11.06 -8.24 -14.50
C LYS A 161 10.14 -9.44 -14.31
N ARG A 162 10.68 -10.66 -14.32
CA ARG A 162 9.91 -11.89 -14.10
C ARG A 162 9.23 -11.89 -12.73
N LEU A 163 9.95 -11.50 -11.68
CA LEU A 163 9.45 -11.46 -10.31
C LEU A 163 8.38 -10.38 -10.12
N TYR A 164 8.60 -9.18 -10.64
CA TYR A 164 7.59 -8.12 -10.61
C TYR A 164 6.34 -8.51 -11.40
N LYS A 165 6.50 -9.14 -12.56
CA LYS A 165 5.37 -9.65 -13.34
C LYS A 165 4.57 -10.70 -12.56
N ALA A 166 5.24 -11.69 -11.97
CA ALA A 166 4.57 -12.73 -11.19
C ALA A 166 3.82 -12.16 -9.97
N SER A 167 4.39 -11.14 -9.33
CA SER A 167 3.75 -10.40 -8.25
C SER A 167 2.53 -9.61 -8.75
N ALA A 168 2.66 -8.94 -9.89
CA ALA A 168 1.61 -8.16 -10.54
C ALA A 168 0.42 -9.01 -11.00
N GLU A 169 0.67 -10.20 -11.54
CA GLU A 169 -0.37 -11.15 -11.99
C GLU A 169 -1.28 -11.60 -10.84
N GLN A 170 -0.80 -11.53 -9.60
CA GLN A 170 -1.56 -11.81 -8.38
C GLN A 170 -2.22 -10.57 -7.76
N GLY A 171 -2.14 -9.41 -8.43
CA GLY A 171 -2.72 -8.16 -7.95
C GLY A 171 -1.92 -7.47 -6.84
N ASN A 172 -0.65 -7.84 -6.63
CA ASN A 172 0.20 -7.11 -5.69
C ASN A 172 0.51 -5.73 -6.26
N PHE A 173 0.09 -4.69 -5.53
CA PHE A 173 0.16 -3.32 -5.99
C PHE A 173 1.60 -2.84 -6.30
N ARG A 174 2.56 -3.24 -5.46
CA ARG A 174 3.97 -2.89 -5.65
C ARG A 174 4.61 -3.67 -6.80
N GLY A 175 4.20 -4.93 -6.99
CA GLY A 175 4.55 -5.73 -8.16
C GLY A 175 4.03 -5.11 -9.46
N MET A 176 2.77 -4.67 -9.47
CA MET A 176 2.15 -3.98 -10.61
C MET A 176 2.89 -2.67 -10.94
N GLU A 177 3.22 -1.86 -9.93
CA GLU A 177 3.99 -0.63 -10.10
C GLU A 177 5.37 -0.90 -10.70
N GLY A 178 6.13 -1.83 -10.11
CA GLY A 178 7.47 -2.19 -10.57
C GLY A 178 7.47 -2.76 -11.99
N TYR A 179 6.51 -3.64 -12.30
CA TYR A 179 6.38 -4.21 -13.65
C TYR A 179 6.01 -3.14 -14.68
N ALA A 180 5.04 -2.27 -14.36
CA ALA A 180 4.65 -1.17 -15.23
C ALA A 180 5.80 -0.18 -15.49
N SER A 181 6.63 0.11 -14.48
CA SER A 181 7.82 0.95 -14.66
C SER A 181 8.81 0.32 -15.64
N ILE A 182 9.11 -0.97 -15.48
CA ILE A 182 10.05 -1.67 -16.37
C ILE A 182 9.57 -1.66 -17.82
N ILE A 183 8.31 -2.05 -18.08
CA ILE A 183 7.80 -2.12 -19.45
C ILE A 183 7.64 -0.71 -20.07
N TYR A 184 7.42 0.32 -19.26
CA TYR A 184 7.42 1.71 -19.71
C TYR A 184 8.81 2.12 -20.24
N ASP A 185 9.87 1.80 -19.49
CA ASP A 185 11.26 2.13 -19.85
C ASP A 185 11.74 1.32 -21.07
N GLU A 186 11.23 0.11 -21.26
CA GLU A 186 11.42 -0.69 -22.48
C GLU A 186 10.61 -0.17 -23.69
N GLY A 187 9.83 0.90 -23.52
CA GLY A 187 9.07 1.55 -24.59
C GLY A 187 7.63 1.08 -24.74
N ASN A 188 7.18 0.10 -23.96
CA ASN A 188 5.79 -0.36 -23.95
C ASN A 188 4.91 0.54 -23.05
N LYS A 189 4.89 1.83 -23.38
CA LYS A 189 4.27 2.88 -22.57
C LYS A 189 2.76 2.72 -22.43
N LYS A 190 2.10 2.19 -23.46
CA LYS A 190 0.65 1.98 -23.46
C LYS A 190 0.24 0.92 -22.44
N GLU A 191 0.90 -0.24 -22.44
CA GLU A 191 0.59 -1.31 -21.49
C GLU A 191 0.90 -0.87 -20.04
N ALA A 192 1.99 -0.13 -19.83
CA ALA A 192 2.28 0.46 -18.52
C ALA A 192 1.15 1.40 -18.04
N LEU A 193 0.65 2.26 -18.93
CA LEU A 193 -0.47 3.16 -18.63
C LEU A 193 -1.76 2.40 -18.32
N ASP A 194 -2.06 1.34 -19.06
CA ASP A 194 -3.22 0.49 -18.82
C ASP A 194 -3.15 -0.17 -17.42
N ILE A 195 -1.96 -0.59 -16.98
CA ILE A 195 -1.74 -1.11 -15.62
C ILE A 195 -1.99 -0.01 -14.58
N TRP A 196 -1.44 1.19 -14.75
CA TRP A 196 -1.66 2.29 -13.80
C TRP A 196 -3.12 2.75 -13.73
N ILE A 197 -3.85 2.74 -14.86
CA ILE A 197 -5.30 2.99 -14.89
C ILE A 197 -6.05 1.88 -14.14
N LYS A 198 -5.69 0.61 -14.36
CA LYS A 198 -6.27 -0.51 -13.61
C LYS A 198 -6.05 -0.35 -12.10
N MET A 199 -4.86 0.09 -11.69
CA MET A 199 -4.52 0.38 -10.29
C MET A 199 -5.32 1.56 -9.74
N ALA A 200 -5.51 2.63 -10.49
CA ALA A 200 -6.36 3.74 -10.06
C ALA A 200 -7.83 3.29 -9.89
N ASN A 201 -8.34 2.45 -10.81
CA ASN A 201 -9.69 1.91 -10.77
C ASN A 201 -9.94 0.91 -9.62
N THR A 202 -8.93 0.51 -8.84
CA THR A 202 -9.16 -0.20 -7.56
C THR A 202 -9.45 0.78 -6.40
N GLY A 203 -9.38 2.08 -6.66
CA GLY A 203 -9.49 3.13 -5.65
C GLY A 203 -8.16 3.47 -4.96
N ASP A 204 -7.01 3.05 -5.50
CA ASP A 204 -5.74 3.41 -4.90
C ASP A 204 -5.40 4.89 -5.08
N ALA A 205 -5.33 5.61 -3.96
CA ALA A 205 -5.05 7.04 -3.94
C ALA A 205 -3.68 7.39 -4.54
N GLY A 206 -2.68 6.50 -4.40
CA GLY A 206 -1.34 6.69 -4.96
C GLY A 206 -1.34 6.64 -6.48
N SER A 207 -2.03 5.66 -7.08
CA SER A 207 -2.14 5.54 -8.54
C SER A 207 -3.00 6.64 -9.15
N ILE A 208 -4.07 7.05 -8.47
CA ILE A 208 -4.89 8.19 -8.88
C ILE A 208 -4.03 9.45 -9.01
N ILE A 209 -3.23 9.77 -7.99
CA ILE A 209 -2.43 10.99 -8.01
C ILE A 209 -1.22 10.89 -8.95
N PHE A 210 -0.72 9.68 -9.15
CA PHE A 210 0.31 9.38 -10.14
C PHE A 210 -0.19 9.54 -11.58
N LEU A 211 -1.45 9.18 -11.88
CA LEU A 211 -2.09 9.47 -13.16
C LEU A 211 -2.34 10.97 -13.34
N ALA A 212 -2.79 11.67 -12.29
CA ALA A 212 -2.92 13.11 -12.32
C ALA A 212 -1.59 13.77 -12.74
N ALA A 213 -0.50 13.42 -12.07
CA ALA A 213 0.83 13.95 -12.38
C ALA A 213 1.27 13.63 -13.82
N ARG A 214 0.90 12.44 -14.32
CA ARG A 214 1.19 12.01 -15.69
C ARG A 214 0.44 12.78 -16.75
N TYR A 215 -0.86 13.01 -16.58
CA TYR A 215 -1.66 13.74 -17.55
C TYR A 215 -1.40 15.25 -17.51
N LEU A 216 -1.06 15.79 -16.33
CA LEU A 216 -0.68 17.20 -16.18
C LEU A 216 0.75 17.51 -16.63
N HIS A 217 1.57 16.48 -16.86
CA HIS A 217 3.01 16.63 -17.13
C HIS A 217 3.69 17.42 -16.00
N SER A 218 3.40 17.06 -14.73
CA SER A 218 3.86 17.80 -13.54
C SER A 218 5.38 17.84 -13.38
N LEU A 219 6.10 16.97 -14.10
CA LEU A 219 7.55 16.92 -14.10
C LEU A 219 8.07 16.90 -15.55
N PRO A 220 9.17 17.59 -15.89
CA PRO A 220 9.65 17.73 -17.27
C PRO A 220 9.95 16.42 -18.00
N GLN A 221 10.32 15.37 -17.28
CA GLN A 221 10.60 14.04 -17.83
C GLN A 221 9.35 13.28 -18.25
N ILE A 222 8.17 13.69 -17.78
CA ILE A 222 6.91 13.06 -18.14
C ILE A 222 6.52 13.56 -19.53
N THR A 223 6.58 12.65 -20.50
CA THR A 223 6.24 12.93 -21.91
C THR A 223 5.13 12.04 -22.44
N TYR A 224 4.67 11.07 -21.64
CA TYR A 224 3.60 10.15 -21.97
C TYR A 224 2.70 9.90 -20.75
N PRO A 225 1.37 9.78 -20.91
CA PRO A 225 0.59 10.00 -22.14
C PRO A 225 0.66 11.45 -22.64
N LYS A 226 0.04 11.76 -23.78
CA LYS A 226 -0.09 13.16 -24.21
C LYS A 226 -0.74 13.98 -23.09
N LYS A 227 -0.26 15.21 -22.87
CA LYS A 227 -0.81 16.11 -21.86
C LYS A 227 -2.32 16.26 -22.05
N ASP A 228 -3.06 16.07 -20.97
CA ASP A 228 -4.52 16.21 -20.90
C ASP A 228 -4.88 16.87 -19.57
N GLU A 229 -5.13 18.19 -19.62
CA GLU A 229 -5.40 18.99 -18.44
C GLU A 229 -6.76 18.67 -17.80
N VAL A 230 -7.74 18.25 -18.60
CA VAL A 230 -9.07 17.86 -18.10
C VAL A 230 -8.94 16.57 -17.30
N LEU A 231 -8.34 15.53 -17.89
CA LEU A 231 -8.20 14.25 -17.21
C LEU A 231 -7.25 14.32 -16.01
N GLY A 232 -6.15 15.08 -16.14
CA GLY A 232 -5.23 15.34 -15.05
C GLY A 232 -5.88 16.08 -13.87
N ALA A 233 -6.68 17.11 -14.14
CA ALA A 233 -7.45 17.80 -13.11
C ALA A 233 -8.53 16.90 -12.49
N ALA A 234 -9.15 16.01 -13.27
CA ALA A 234 -10.17 15.08 -12.77
C ALA A 234 -9.58 14.09 -11.76
N TYR A 235 -8.43 13.47 -12.06
CA TYR A 235 -7.74 12.61 -11.10
C TYR A 235 -7.25 13.37 -9.86
N SER A 236 -6.80 14.62 -10.03
CA SER A 236 -6.44 15.48 -8.89
C SER A 236 -7.65 15.73 -7.99
N LYS A 237 -8.81 16.06 -8.59
CA LYS A 237 -10.07 16.25 -7.88
C LYS A 237 -10.51 15.00 -7.11
N ILE A 238 -10.47 13.83 -7.75
CA ILE A 238 -10.80 12.54 -7.11
C ILE A 238 -9.98 12.34 -5.83
N TYR A 239 -8.68 12.62 -5.87
CA TYR A 239 -7.81 12.56 -4.70
C TYR A 239 -8.19 13.60 -3.65
N LEU A 240 -8.33 14.86 -4.04
CA LEU A 240 -8.60 15.98 -3.13
C LEU A 240 -9.96 15.88 -2.41
N ASP A 241 -10.99 15.37 -3.10
CA ASP A 241 -12.32 15.15 -2.53
C ASP A 241 -12.35 13.96 -1.56
N SER A 242 -11.45 13.00 -1.76
CA SER A 242 -11.42 11.74 -1.00
C SER A 242 -10.49 11.78 0.20
N MET A 243 -9.29 12.33 0.03
CA MET A 243 -8.21 12.25 1.00
C MET A 243 -8.24 13.43 1.98
N GLY A 244 -7.73 13.19 3.19
CA GLY A 244 -7.55 14.19 4.24
C GLY A 244 -6.07 14.55 4.44
N THR A 245 -5.82 15.42 5.41
CA THR A 245 -4.52 16.05 5.64
C THR A 245 -3.88 15.66 6.98
N ASP A 246 -4.44 14.72 7.76
CA ASP A 246 -3.81 14.30 9.03
C ASP A 246 -2.46 13.60 8.79
N LYS A 247 -2.20 13.17 7.56
CA LYS A 247 -0.92 12.64 7.09
C LYS A 247 -0.67 13.14 5.67
N LYS A 248 0.61 13.39 5.33
CA LYS A 248 1.02 13.87 3.99
C LYS A 248 0.36 15.20 3.58
N HIS A 249 0.15 16.13 4.53
CA HIS A 249 -0.43 17.45 4.23
C HIS A 249 0.32 18.22 3.13
N ASP A 250 1.66 18.23 3.15
CA ASP A 250 2.47 18.87 2.09
C ASP A 250 2.13 18.33 0.70
N LEU A 251 1.94 17.01 0.59
CA LEU A 251 1.60 16.36 -0.68
C LEU A 251 0.19 16.79 -1.14
N TYR A 252 -0.76 16.86 -0.21
CA TYR A 252 -2.11 17.33 -0.48
C TYR A 252 -2.10 18.77 -0.99
N ASP A 253 -1.34 19.65 -0.34
CA ASP A 253 -1.25 21.07 -0.71
C ASP A 253 -0.62 21.25 -2.11
N ILE A 254 0.45 20.53 -2.44
CA ILE A 254 1.06 20.55 -3.78
C ILE A 254 0.02 20.21 -4.87
N TYR A 255 -0.74 19.12 -4.68
CA TYR A 255 -1.73 18.72 -5.68
C TYR A 255 -2.95 19.64 -5.70
N LYS A 256 -3.30 20.26 -4.57
CA LYS A 256 -4.34 21.27 -4.51
C LYS A 256 -3.95 22.52 -5.29
N GLU A 257 -2.73 23.02 -5.11
CA GLU A 257 -2.21 24.16 -5.86
C GLU A 257 -2.19 23.86 -7.35
N GLN A 258 -1.64 22.70 -7.74
CA GLN A 258 -1.61 22.29 -9.14
C GLN A 258 -3.01 22.14 -9.76
N TYR A 259 -3.95 21.58 -9.02
CA TYR A 259 -5.35 21.47 -9.44
C TYR A 259 -5.98 22.86 -9.65
N LEU A 260 -5.80 23.77 -8.70
CA LEU A 260 -6.36 25.12 -8.79
C LEU A 260 -5.76 25.92 -9.95
N GLU A 261 -4.44 25.82 -10.16
CA GLU A 261 -3.76 26.43 -11.31
C GLU A 261 -4.33 25.87 -12.62
N THR A 262 -4.43 24.54 -12.74
CA THR A 262 -4.98 23.90 -13.94
C THR A 262 -6.41 24.35 -14.19
N MET A 263 -7.27 24.32 -13.16
CA MET A 263 -8.67 24.74 -13.26
C MET A 263 -8.84 26.21 -13.66
N SER A 264 -7.87 27.08 -13.36
CA SER A 264 -7.92 28.50 -13.73
C SER A 264 -7.78 28.74 -15.23
N HIS A 265 -7.14 27.82 -15.95
CA HIS A 265 -6.92 27.89 -17.40
C HIS A 265 -8.01 27.18 -18.21
N LEU A 266 -8.82 26.33 -17.58
CA LEU A 266 -9.87 25.57 -18.26
C LEU A 266 -11.11 26.44 -18.54
N SER A 267 -11.74 26.20 -19.69
CA SER A 267 -13.08 26.72 -20.00
C SER A 267 -14.14 26.12 -19.07
N ASP A 268 -15.30 26.76 -18.95
CA ASP A 268 -16.38 26.25 -18.08
C ASP A 268 -16.90 24.88 -18.51
N ALA A 269 -16.92 24.61 -19.83
CA ALA A 269 -17.26 23.28 -20.35
C ALA A 269 -16.25 22.21 -19.90
N GLN A 270 -14.95 22.53 -19.92
CA GLN A 270 -13.90 21.62 -19.44
C GLN A 270 -13.96 21.43 -17.92
N LYS A 271 -14.20 22.50 -17.15
CA LYS A 271 -14.42 22.38 -15.69
C LYS A 271 -15.61 21.46 -15.36
N LYS A 272 -16.68 21.53 -16.16
CA LYS A 272 -17.81 20.61 -16.01
C LYS A 272 -17.38 19.16 -16.27
N GLN A 273 -16.60 18.89 -17.33
CA GLN A 273 -16.07 17.55 -17.62
C GLN A 273 -15.20 17.00 -16.47
N VAL A 274 -14.35 17.84 -15.88
CA VAL A 274 -13.55 17.48 -14.69
C VAL A 274 -14.45 17.00 -13.55
N ASN A 275 -15.50 17.75 -13.25
CA ASN A 275 -16.42 17.42 -12.16
C ASN A 275 -17.25 16.18 -12.45
N ASP A 276 -17.85 16.09 -13.65
CA ASP A 276 -18.66 14.95 -14.08
C ASP A 276 -17.84 13.64 -14.00
N PHE A 277 -16.58 13.66 -14.46
CA PHE A 277 -15.69 12.51 -14.40
C PHE A 277 -15.38 12.10 -12.95
N ALA A 278 -15.04 13.08 -12.10
CA ALA A 278 -14.71 12.80 -10.70
C ALA A 278 -15.91 12.24 -9.94
N GLU A 279 -17.10 12.80 -10.14
CA GLU A 279 -18.35 12.31 -9.55
C GLU A 279 -18.69 10.90 -10.01
N GLU A 280 -18.61 10.62 -11.32
CA GLU A 280 -18.84 9.29 -11.86
C GLU A 280 -17.85 8.28 -11.27
N PHE A 281 -16.57 8.64 -11.19
CA PHE A 281 -15.54 7.79 -10.62
C PHE A 281 -15.83 7.45 -9.15
N LEU A 282 -16.12 8.47 -8.33
CA LEU A 282 -16.37 8.32 -6.89
C LEU A 282 -17.70 7.61 -6.59
N SER A 283 -18.65 7.61 -7.53
CA SER A 283 -19.88 6.81 -7.41
C SER A 283 -19.63 5.30 -7.54
N LYS A 284 -18.53 4.89 -8.18
CA LYS A 284 -18.19 3.49 -8.47
C LYS A 284 -17.03 2.96 -7.62
N HIS A 285 -16.19 3.84 -7.08
CA HIS A 285 -14.94 3.45 -6.42
C HIS A 285 -14.78 4.15 -5.06
N THR A 286 -14.23 3.41 -4.09
CA THR A 286 -13.86 3.98 -2.78
C THR A 286 -12.36 4.26 -2.74
N VAL A 287 -12.01 5.54 -2.80
CA VAL A 287 -10.60 5.98 -2.80
C VAL A 287 -9.99 5.89 -1.40
N ARG A 288 -8.83 5.24 -1.30
CA ARG A 288 -8.06 5.08 -0.07
C ARG A 288 -6.62 4.66 -0.38
N VAL A 289 -5.71 4.69 0.60
CA VAL A 289 -4.40 4.07 0.44
C VAL A 289 -4.52 2.55 0.57
N LEU A 290 -4.11 1.80 -0.46
CA LEU A 290 -4.08 0.34 -0.37
C LEU A 290 -2.81 -0.13 0.36
N ARG A 291 -2.99 -1.05 1.31
CA ARG A 291 -1.96 -1.56 2.24
C ARG A 291 -1.43 -2.93 1.83
#